data_AF-A0A413G503-F1
#
_entry.id   AF-A0A413G503-F1
#
_cell.length_a   1.000
_cell.length_b   1.000
_cell.length_c   1.000
_cell.angle_alpha   90.00
_cell.angle_beta   90.00
_cell.angle_gamma   90.00
#
_symmetry.space_group_name_H-M   'P 1'
#
loop_
_entity.id
_entity.type
_entity.pdbx_description
1 polymer ?
#
loop_
_entity_poly.entity_id
_entity_poly.type
_entity_poly.pdbx_seq_one_letter_code
_entity_poly.pdbx_strand_id
1 'polypeptide(L)'
;MQFAKTTNYAMSLVYYLAAEGQICNTVQLSTSLGIPPSYVPKVIRLLKQAGLIDAVKGSHGGYRLAKPPESITMLEILSCTEKSMKADLFLTSEPGSASSDMPDYLRRAYEQAQWEIEDRFGGTTIAALMDSQGCKIRTHLMNIMVDVQADTYFTQYIHDDGISQILPSSGRYSQLIVEYTTGFIHPDDRKGVEAFMKKGAEVRSQDESYTKERIYYRFKTSNGYLWMEMILFRGWVSGAQTLMLTINNAATVQFELNALDEAVIQKRQELQHSYWDLIAMFQFVLDNISPEGKGHSRGVVHRTGKLLWAMRELYPDAALPVEEICAISRLAALHDIGKLTIPRDILAKPGALTPEERKLMQAHTTQGAELAQKIPTLTDNPEWSVFVYNICRFHHERYDGRGYPDGLAGEEIPLCAQVVGIVDCYDALTNDRVYNSRYSHEEAVNMIMRDECGVFSPRIKYSFLAATQKIDWHMVVDNH
;
A
#
# COMPACT_ATOMS: atom_id res chain seq x y z
N MET A 1 -4.65 -3.37 0.94
CA MET A 1 -4.63 -4.75 1.47
C MET A 1 -5.19 -5.63 0.36
N GLN A 2 -4.40 -6.49 -0.28
CA GLN A 2 -5.00 -7.45 -1.22
C GLN A 2 -5.82 -8.43 -0.39
N PHE A 3 -7.12 -8.57 -0.66
CA PHE A 3 -7.92 -9.62 -0.04
C PHE A 3 -7.23 -10.97 -0.25
N ALA A 4 -7.17 -11.79 0.79
CA ALA A 4 -6.62 -13.12 0.65
C ALA A 4 -7.41 -13.86 -0.45
N LYS A 5 -6.75 -14.71 -1.24
CA LYS A 5 -7.43 -15.55 -2.26
C LYS A 5 -8.65 -16.27 -1.69
N THR A 6 -8.58 -16.64 -0.40
CA THR A 6 -9.67 -17.22 0.40
C THR A 6 -10.93 -16.35 0.46
N THR A 7 -10.79 -15.03 0.61
CA THR A 7 -11.88 -14.07 0.74
C THR A 7 -12.59 -13.85 -0.59
N ASN A 8 -11.84 -13.69 -1.68
CA ASN A 8 -12.41 -13.63 -3.02
C ASN A 8 -13.17 -14.92 -3.36
N TYR A 9 -12.59 -16.08 -3.04
CA TYR A 9 -13.28 -17.37 -3.23
C TYR A 9 -14.53 -17.51 -2.36
N ALA A 10 -14.53 -16.98 -1.13
CA ALA A 10 -15.69 -17.03 -0.26
C ALA A 10 -16.83 -16.16 -0.79
N MET A 11 -16.52 -14.94 -1.23
CA MET A 11 -17.50 -14.06 -1.88
C MET A 11 -18.10 -14.73 -3.11
N SER A 12 -17.27 -15.27 -4.01
CA SER A 12 -17.75 -15.96 -5.22
C SER A 12 -18.61 -17.18 -4.90
N LEU A 13 -18.27 -17.95 -3.86
CA LEU A 13 -19.04 -19.12 -3.44
C LEU A 13 -20.40 -18.74 -2.85
N VAL A 14 -20.44 -17.77 -1.93
CA VAL A 14 -21.69 -17.31 -1.31
C VAL A 14 -22.60 -16.70 -2.38
N TYR A 15 -22.03 -15.87 -3.25
CA TYR A 15 -22.74 -15.22 -4.35
C TYR A 15 -23.33 -16.24 -5.34
N TYR A 16 -22.54 -17.24 -5.75
CA TYR A 16 -22.99 -18.27 -6.68
C TYR A 16 -24.10 -19.16 -6.09
N LEU A 17 -23.94 -19.58 -4.82
CA LEU A 17 -24.98 -20.36 -4.13
C LEU A 17 -26.26 -19.56 -3.93
N ALA A 18 -26.14 -18.25 -3.74
CA ALA A 18 -27.28 -17.36 -3.65
C ALA A 18 -28.02 -17.27 -5.01
N ALA A 19 -27.28 -17.12 -6.11
CA ALA A 19 -27.83 -16.98 -7.46
C ALA A 19 -28.48 -18.26 -8.01
N GLU A 20 -27.88 -19.42 -7.76
CA GLU A 20 -28.42 -20.71 -8.21
C GLU A 20 -29.65 -21.14 -7.40
N GLY A 21 -29.74 -20.73 -6.13
CA GLY A 21 -30.87 -21.08 -5.24
C GLY A 21 -31.02 -22.59 -4.99
N GLN A 22 -30.02 -23.40 -5.35
CA GLN A 22 -30.03 -24.86 -5.29
C GLN A 22 -28.75 -25.41 -4.62
N ILE A 23 -28.76 -26.72 -4.32
CA ILE A 23 -27.62 -27.41 -3.70
C ILE A 23 -26.55 -27.68 -4.76
N CYS A 24 -25.34 -27.13 -4.57
CA CYS A 24 -24.22 -27.34 -5.49
C CYS A 24 -23.11 -28.19 -4.86
N ASN A 25 -22.53 -29.11 -5.62
CA ASN A 25 -21.42 -29.94 -5.14
C ASN A 25 -20.05 -29.28 -5.41
N THR A 26 -18.99 -29.81 -4.78
CA THR A 26 -17.62 -29.27 -4.88
C THR A 26 -17.12 -29.17 -6.33
N VAL A 27 -17.47 -30.13 -7.19
CA VAL A 27 -17.02 -30.16 -8.59
C VAL A 27 -17.71 -29.04 -9.39
N GLN A 28 -19.01 -28.87 -9.24
CA GLN A 28 -19.78 -27.78 -9.86
C GLN A 28 -19.25 -26.41 -9.44
N LEU A 29 -19.03 -26.20 -8.14
CA LEU A 29 -18.50 -24.93 -7.62
C LEU A 29 -17.08 -24.64 -8.12
N SER A 30 -16.24 -25.66 -8.20
CA SER A 30 -14.87 -25.53 -8.71
C SER A 30 -14.85 -25.16 -10.20
N THR A 31 -15.66 -25.85 -11.02
CA THR A 31 -15.71 -25.64 -12.46
C THR A 31 -16.39 -24.32 -12.83
N SER A 32 -17.53 -23.99 -12.24
CA SER A 32 -18.28 -22.76 -12.56
C SER A 32 -17.56 -21.49 -12.13
N LEU A 33 -16.76 -21.54 -11.05
CA LEU A 33 -16.10 -20.36 -10.48
C LEU A 33 -14.58 -20.31 -10.75
N GLY A 34 -14.03 -21.32 -11.43
CA GLY A 34 -12.58 -21.42 -11.67
C GLY A 34 -11.75 -21.55 -10.38
N ILE A 35 -12.36 -22.01 -9.28
CA ILE A 35 -11.69 -22.17 -7.98
C ILE A 35 -11.03 -23.55 -7.95
N PRO A 36 -9.76 -23.71 -7.54
CA PRO A 36 -9.14 -25.02 -7.44
C PRO A 36 -9.95 -25.97 -6.55
N PRO A 37 -10.18 -27.25 -6.96
CA PRO A 37 -11.01 -28.19 -6.21
C PRO A 37 -10.54 -28.42 -4.77
N SER A 38 -9.24 -28.26 -4.51
CA SER A 38 -8.62 -28.38 -3.19
C SER A 38 -8.87 -27.19 -2.26
N TYR A 39 -9.29 -26.04 -2.81
CA TYR A 39 -9.60 -24.81 -2.06
C TYR A 39 -11.08 -24.70 -1.70
N VAL A 40 -11.99 -25.21 -2.54
CA VAL A 40 -13.45 -25.15 -2.27
C VAL A 40 -13.82 -25.70 -0.88
N PRO A 41 -13.38 -26.91 -0.46
CA PRO A 41 -13.71 -27.43 0.87
C PRO A 41 -13.10 -26.64 2.03
N LYS A 42 -11.96 -25.97 1.81
CA LYS A 42 -11.29 -25.16 2.83
C LYS A 42 -12.07 -23.88 3.11
N VAL A 43 -12.53 -23.21 2.06
CA VAL A 43 -13.33 -21.99 2.15
C VAL A 43 -14.72 -22.28 2.70
N ILE A 44 -15.36 -23.36 2.21
CA ILE A 44 -16.67 -23.80 2.72
C ILE A 44 -16.63 -24.12 4.22
N ARG A 45 -15.52 -24.68 4.73
CA ARG A 45 -15.38 -24.93 6.18
C ARG A 45 -15.48 -23.64 7.00
N LEU A 46 -14.87 -22.54 6.53
CA LEU A 46 -14.92 -21.23 7.19
C LEU A 46 -16.34 -20.65 7.16
N LEU A 47 -16.97 -20.66 5.98
CA LEU A 47 -18.34 -20.17 5.78
C LEU A 47 -19.36 -20.98 6.60
N LYS A 48 -19.13 -22.29 6.76
CA LYS A 48 -19.97 -23.16 7.60
C LYS A 48 -19.80 -22.86 9.09
N GLN A 49 -18.58 -22.60 9.56
CA GLN A 49 -18.34 -22.20 10.95
C GLN A 49 -19.00 -20.86 11.28
N ALA A 50 -19.10 -19.96 10.31
CA ALA A 50 -19.83 -18.70 10.42
C ALA A 50 -21.36 -18.83 10.25
N GLY A 51 -21.87 -20.05 10.03
CA GLY A 51 -23.30 -20.29 9.84
C GLY A 51 -23.88 -19.65 8.56
N LEU A 52 -23.04 -19.43 7.54
CA LEU A 52 -23.45 -18.86 6.25
C LEU A 52 -23.80 -19.94 5.22
N ILE A 53 -23.22 -21.14 5.36
CA ILE A 53 -23.41 -22.28 4.45
C ILE A 53 -23.68 -23.57 5.23
N ASP A 54 -24.64 -24.34 4.76
CA ASP A 54 -24.94 -25.70 5.20
C ASP A 54 -24.40 -26.76 4.24
N ALA A 55 -24.08 -27.94 4.79
CA ALA A 55 -23.71 -29.11 4.01
C ALA A 55 -24.78 -30.20 4.16
N VAL A 56 -25.33 -30.65 3.03
CA VAL A 56 -26.35 -31.71 2.99
C VAL A 56 -25.67 -33.04 2.70
N LYS A 57 -25.90 -34.06 3.54
CA LYS A 57 -25.34 -35.42 3.37
C LYS A 57 -26.26 -36.30 2.52
N GLY A 58 -25.70 -37.08 1.60
CA GLY A 58 -26.44 -38.05 0.78
C GLY A 58 -25.83 -38.24 -0.62
N SER A 59 -26.46 -39.09 -1.46
CA SER A 59 -26.06 -39.34 -2.85
C SER A 59 -26.18 -38.12 -3.79
N HIS A 60 -26.93 -37.09 -3.36
CA HIS A 60 -27.03 -35.77 -3.98
C HIS A 60 -26.53 -34.66 -3.03
N GLY A 61 -25.54 -34.99 -2.19
CA GLY A 61 -25.01 -34.07 -1.18
C GLY A 61 -24.21 -32.91 -1.77
N GLY A 62 -24.28 -31.74 -1.13
CA GLY A 62 -23.64 -30.51 -1.57
C GLY A 62 -23.81 -29.38 -0.57
N TYR A 63 -23.58 -28.16 -1.02
CA TYR A 63 -23.60 -26.95 -0.21
C TYR A 63 -24.75 -26.03 -0.62
N ARG A 64 -25.32 -25.33 0.35
CA ARG A 64 -26.35 -24.30 0.15
C ARG A 64 -26.17 -23.19 1.19
N LEU A 65 -26.75 -22.02 0.95
CA LEU A 65 -26.79 -21.00 1.99
C LEU A 65 -27.59 -21.47 3.20
N ALA A 66 -27.09 -21.18 4.39
CA ALA A 66 -27.76 -21.47 5.66
C ALA A 66 -28.77 -20.37 6.05
N LYS A 67 -28.66 -19.18 5.44
CA LYS A 67 -29.53 -18.02 5.65
C LYS A 67 -29.96 -17.44 4.30
N PRO A 68 -31.10 -16.73 4.22
CA PRO A 68 -31.51 -16.06 2.98
C PRO A 68 -30.52 -14.93 2.61
N PRO A 69 -30.24 -14.68 1.31
CA PRO A 69 -29.21 -13.71 0.86
C PRO A 69 -29.40 -12.28 1.39
N GLU A 70 -30.63 -11.89 1.70
CA GLU A 70 -31.01 -10.59 2.27
C GLU A 70 -30.51 -10.42 3.71
N SER A 71 -30.21 -11.53 4.38
CA SER A 71 -29.74 -11.56 5.77
C SER A 71 -28.26 -11.88 5.91
N ILE A 72 -27.56 -12.07 4.79
CA ILE A 72 -26.10 -12.29 4.76
C ILE A 72 -25.46 -10.97 4.36
N THR A 73 -24.68 -10.39 5.26
CA THR A 73 -23.94 -9.15 5.01
C THR A 73 -22.55 -9.43 4.46
N MET A 74 -21.99 -8.45 3.76
CA MET A 74 -20.61 -8.49 3.29
C MET A 74 -19.62 -8.56 4.47
N LEU A 75 -19.96 -7.90 5.57
CA LEU A 75 -19.21 -7.97 6.82
C LEU A 75 -19.14 -9.40 7.37
N GLU A 76 -20.24 -10.16 7.40
CA GLU A 76 -20.23 -11.56 7.88
C GLU A 76 -19.28 -12.47 7.08
N ILE A 77 -19.16 -12.25 5.77
CA ILE A 77 -18.23 -13.00 4.91
C ILE A 77 -16.79 -12.60 5.23
N LEU A 78 -16.51 -11.29 5.30
CA LEU A 78 -15.18 -10.76 5.61
C LEU A 78 -14.69 -11.22 6.99
N SER A 79 -15.55 -11.15 8.01
CA SER A 79 -15.23 -11.53 9.39
C SER A 79 -14.88 -13.02 9.55
N CYS A 80 -15.29 -13.89 8.61
CA CYS A 80 -14.98 -15.32 8.66
C CYS A 80 -13.77 -15.73 7.80
N THR A 81 -13.35 -14.90 6.84
CA THR A 81 -12.23 -15.21 5.93
C THR A 81 -10.97 -14.42 6.22
N GLU A 82 -11.11 -13.20 6.75
CA GLU A 82 -9.99 -12.32 7.12
C GLU A 82 -9.81 -12.29 8.63
N LYS A 83 -8.88 -13.10 9.15
CA LYS A 83 -8.56 -13.14 10.60
C LYS A 83 -8.04 -11.79 11.12
N SER A 84 -7.47 -10.96 10.26
CA SER A 84 -6.95 -9.61 10.55
C SER A 84 -8.04 -8.53 10.63
N MET A 85 -9.25 -8.80 10.15
CA MET A 85 -10.40 -7.89 10.28
C MET A 85 -11.19 -8.08 11.57
N LYS A 86 -10.84 -9.08 12.39
CA LYS A 86 -11.33 -9.17 13.76
C LYS A 86 -10.61 -8.14 14.62
N ALA A 87 -11.12 -6.91 14.62
CA ALA A 87 -10.75 -5.95 15.65
C ALA A 87 -11.05 -6.48 17.06
N ASP A 88 -11.95 -7.48 17.20
CA ASP A 88 -12.13 -8.27 18.42
C ASP A 88 -10.83 -8.86 18.98
N LEU A 89 -9.83 -9.20 18.15
CA LEU A 89 -8.54 -9.71 18.65
C LEU A 89 -7.68 -8.63 19.32
N PHE A 90 -7.92 -7.36 18.99
CA PHE A 90 -7.23 -6.19 19.54
C PHE A 90 -8.08 -5.41 20.55
N LEU A 91 -9.35 -5.78 20.74
CA LEU A 91 -10.29 -5.17 21.69
C LEU A 91 -10.77 -6.17 22.76
N THR A 92 -10.35 -7.43 22.70
CA THR A 92 -10.60 -8.39 23.77
C THR A 92 -9.79 -8.02 25.00
N SER A 93 -10.51 -7.65 26.06
CA SER A 93 -10.04 -7.46 27.43
C SER A 93 -9.67 -8.79 28.10
N GLU A 94 -9.03 -9.70 27.38
CA GLU A 94 -8.41 -10.87 27.98
C GLU A 94 -7.03 -10.48 28.54
N PRO A 95 -6.74 -10.81 29.81
CA PRO A 95 -5.44 -10.52 30.41
C PRO A 95 -4.31 -11.22 29.62
N GLY A 96 -3.44 -10.44 28.98
CA GLY A 96 -2.30 -10.93 28.20
C GLY A 96 -2.40 -10.79 26.67
N SER A 97 -3.46 -10.16 26.12
CA SER A 97 -3.50 -9.77 24.71
C SER A 97 -2.79 -8.42 24.48
N ALA A 98 -2.23 -8.20 23.29
CA ALA A 98 -1.49 -6.98 22.89
C ALA A 98 -2.31 -5.66 22.96
N SER A 99 -3.57 -5.72 23.41
CA SER A 99 -4.50 -4.59 23.51
C SER A 99 -4.33 -3.74 24.77
N SER A 100 -3.69 -4.26 25.82
CA SER A 100 -3.55 -3.55 27.11
C SER A 100 -2.52 -2.42 27.08
N ASP A 101 -1.56 -2.46 26.15
CA ASP A 101 -0.45 -1.51 26.05
C ASP A 101 -0.59 -0.52 24.87
N MET A 102 -1.74 -0.52 24.18
CA MET A 102 -2.00 0.35 23.04
C MET A 102 -2.28 1.81 23.45
N PRO A 103 -1.51 2.81 22.94
CA PRO A 103 -1.79 4.22 23.16
C PRO A 103 -3.21 4.65 22.74
N ASP A 104 -3.87 5.49 23.55
CA ASP A 104 -5.28 5.89 23.37
C ASP A 104 -5.63 6.52 22.00
N TYR A 105 -4.65 7.12 21.31
CA TYR A 105 -4.86 7.69 19.99
C TYR A 105 -4.91 6.60 18.90
N LEU A 106 -4.14 5.51 19.06
CA LEU A 106 -4.21 4.35 18.16
C LEU A 106 -5.49 3.56 18.41
N ARG A 107 -5.89 3.37 19.67
CA ARG A 107 -7.18 2.73 20.00
C ARG A 107 -8.35 3.46 19.32
N ARG A 108 -8.40 4.80 19.43
CA ARG A 108 -9.44 5.61 18.76
C ARG A 108 -9.38 5.55 17.23
N ALA A 109 -8.19 5.51 16.63
CA ALA A 109 -8.04 5.37 15.19
C ALA A 109 -8.51 3.98 14.69
N TYR A 110 -8.24 2.92 15.45
CA TYR A 110 -8.74 1.57 15.15
C TYR A 110 -10.24 1.45 15.36
N GLU A 111 -10.79 1.98 16.45
CA GLU A 111 -12.24 2.05 16.70
C GLU A 111 -12.96 2.81 15.58
N GLN A 112 -12.37 3.90 15.09
CA GLN A 112 -12.95 4.67 13.99
C GLN A 112 -12.85 3.95 12.64
N ALA A 113 -11.72 3.34 12.30
CA ALA A 113 -11.59 2.52 11.09
C ALA A 113 -12.51 1.30 11.13
N GLN A 114 -12.70 0.70 12.31
CA GLN A 114 -13.64 -0.39 12.52
C GLN A 114 -15.08 0.08 12.34
N TRP A 115 -15.46 1.22 12.96
CA TRP A 115 -16.78 1.80 12.78
C TRP A 115 -17.06 2.12 11.31
N GLU A 116 -16.08 2.66 10.56
CA GLU A 116 -16.23 2.91 9.12
C GLU A 116 -16.38 1.61 8.31
N ILE A 117 -15.71 0.52 8.69
CA ILE A 117 -15.87 -0.79 8.05
C ILE A 117 -17.24 -1.40 8.39
N GLU A 118 -17.67 -1.32 9.64
CA GLU A 118 -18.95 -1.84 10.11
C GLU A 118 -20.14 -1.05 9.55
N ASP A 119 -20.03 0.29 9.49
CA ASP A 119 -21.02 1.18 8.88
C ASP A 119 -21.15 0.95 7.37
N ARG A 120 -20.01 0.79 6.65
CA ARG A 120 -20.01 0.60 5.19
C ARG A 120 -20.39 -0.81 4.75
N PHE A 121 -19.95 -1.85 5.45
CA PHE A 121 -20.15 -3.26 5.04
C PHE A 121 -21.22 -4.00 5.85
N GLY A 122 -21.62 -3.50 7.02
CA GLY A 122 -22.69 -4.07 7.84
C GLY A 122 -24.08 -3.86 7.24
N GLY A 123 -24.28 -2.81 6.44
CA GLY A 123 -25.54 -2.58 5.72
C GLY A 123 -25.64 -3.23 4.34
N THR A 124 -24.53 -3.74 3.79
CA THR A 124 -24.48 -4.27 2.41
C THR A 124 -24.75 -5.77 2.42
N THR A 125 -25.92 -6.19 1.92
CA THR A 125 -26.36 -7.60 1.90
C THR A 125 -26.03 -8.29 0.57
N ILE A 126 -25.95 -9.62 0.59
CA ILE A 126 -25.71 -10.42 -0.63
C ILE A 126 -26.87 -10.29 -1.60
N ALA A 127 -28.11 -10.19 -1.13
CA ALA A 127 -29.25 -9.88 -2.01
C ALA A 127 -29.09 -8.52 -2.70
N ALA A 128 -28.65 -7.48 -2.00
CA ALA A 128 -28.39 -6.17 -2.61
C ALA A 128 -27.28 -6.23 -3.68
N LEU A 129 -26.30 -7.13 -3.50
CA LEU A 129 -25.25 -7.40 -4.49
C LEU A 129 -25.73 -8.29 -5.64
N MET A 130 -26.71 -9.17 -5.44
CA MET A 130 -27.27 -10.03 -6.49
C MET A 130 -28.31 -9.34 -7.36
N ASP A 131 -29.13 -8.45 -6.78
CA ASP A 131 -30.01 -7.58 -7.54
C ASP A 131 -29.21 -6.67 -8.49
N SER A 132 -27.92 -6.45 -8.17
CA SER A 132 -26.97 -5.77 -9.05
C SER A 132 -26.48 -6.60 -10.25
N GLN A 133 -26.70 -7.92 -10.25
CA GLN A 133 -26.15 -8.87 -11.23
C GLN A 133 -27.20 -9.58 -12.11
N GLY A 134 -28.50 -9.45 -11.79
CA GLY A 134 -29.57 -9.68 -12.77
C GLY A 134 -29.60 -8.61 -13.87
N CYS A 135 -28.95 -7.47 -13.63
CA CYS A 135 -28.53 -6.54 -14.67
C CYS A 135 -27.17 -7.02 -15.16
N LYS A 136 -27.00 -7.27 -16.47
CA LYS A 136 -25.69 -7.02 -17.11
C LYS A 136 -25.18 -5.71 -16.49
N ILE A 137 -23.97 -5.67 -15.92
CA ILE A 137 -23.37 -4.42 -15.44
C ILE A 137 -23.27 -3.50 -16.66
N ARG A 138 -24.34 -2.78 -16.93
CA ARG A 138 -24.44 -1.77 -17.97
C ARG A 138 -24.06 -0.49 -17.25
N THR A 139 -22.99 0.12 -17.71
CA THR A 139 -22.57 1.46 -17.32
C THR A 139 -23.68 2.43 -17.74
N HIS A 140 -24.64 2.69 -16.86
CA HIS A 140 -25.70 3.66 -17.14
C HIS A 140 -25.12 5.07 -16.98
N LEU A 141 -24.17 5.46 -17.83
CA LEU A 141 -23.58 6.80 -17.84
C LEU A 141 -24.33 7.66 -18.86
N MET A 142 -24.98 8.70 -18.37
CA MET A 142 -25.62 9.72 -19.19
C MET A 142 -25.07 11.08 -18.84
N ASN A 143 -24.60 11.81 -19.86
CA ASN A 143 -24.20 13.20 -19.74
C ASN A 143 -25.16 14.07 -20.54
N ILE A 144 -25.84 14.99 -19.86
CA ILE A 144 -26.77 15.95 -20.45
C ILE A 144 -26.21 17.35 -20.24
N MET A 145 -26.07 18.11 -21.33
CA MET A 145 -25.84 19.55 -21.25
C MET A 145 -27.16 20.29 -21.38
N VAL A 146 -27.33 21.34 -20.58
CA VAL A 146 -28.54 22.16 -20.55
C VAL A 146 -28.15 23.62 -20.72
N ASP A 147 -28.78 24.29 -21.67
CA ASP A 147 -28.80 25.75 -21.75
C ASP A 147 -30.00 26.25 -20.94
N VAL A 148 -29.70 26.88 -19.80
CA VAL A 148 -30.72 27.30 -18.83
C VAL A 148 -31.58 28.44 -19.40
N GLN A 149 -30.96 29.38 -20.11
CA GLN A 149 -31.67 30.52 -20.69
C GLN A 149 -32.59 30.11 -21.83
N ALA A 150 -32.18 29.13 -22.64
CA ALA A 150 -32.96 28.65 -23.78
C ALA A 150 -33.98 27.55 -23.40
N ASP A 151 -33.96 27.03 -22.16
CA ASP A 151 -34.70 25.84 -21.73
C ASP A 151 -34.49 24.64 -22.68
N THR A 152 -33.26 24.44 -23.14
CA THR A 152 -32.92 23.33 -24.06
C THR A 152 -31.87 22.42 -23.45
N TYR A 153 -31.92 21.14 -23.82
CA TYR A 153 -30.87 20.18 -23.47
C TYR A 153 -30.38 19.41 -24.69
N PHE A 154 -29.16 18.89 -24.57
CA PHE A 154 -28.55 17.98 -25.52
C PHE A 154 -27.82 16.86 -24.75
N THR A 155 -28.03 15.61 -25.16
CA THR A 155 -27.34 14.45 -24.58
C THR A 155 -26.00 14.24 -25.28
N GLN A 156 -24.88 14.41 -24.57
CA GLN A 156 -23.54 14.26 -25.16
C GLN A 156 -23.08 12.80 -25.22
N TYR A 157 -23.48 11.97 -24.25
CA TYR A 157 -23.02 10.59 -24.14
C TYR A 157 -24.06 9.73 -23.42
N ILE A 158 -24.44 8.59 -24.00
CA ILE A 158 -25.34 7.59 -23.41
C ILE A 158 -24.70 6.22 -23.63
N HIS A 159 -24.23 5.56 -22.56
CA HIS A 159 -23.67 4.22 -22.66
C HIS A 159 -24.69 3.12 -22.32
N ASP A 160 -25.84 3.06 -23.01
CA ASP A 160 -26.75 1.91 -22.93
C ASP A 160 -27.74 1.86 -24.12
N ASP A 161 -27.89 0.69 -24.76
CA ASP A 161 -28.87 0.39 -25.82
C ASP A 161 -30.35 0.46 -25.35
N GLY A 162 -30.60 0.54 -24.05
CA GLY A 162 -31.96 0.67 -23.48
C GLY A 162 -32.44 2.10 -23.23
N ILE A 163 -31.53 3.03 -22.91
CA ILE A 163 -31.90 4.41 -22.53
C ILE A 163 -31.93 5.34 -23.75
N SER A 164 -31.06 5.10 -24.74
CA SER A 164 -31.00 5.84 -26.00
C SER A 164 -32.27 5.72 -26.86
N GLN A 165 -33.11 4.70 -26.60
CA GLN A 165 -34.41 4.52 -27.25
C GLN A 165 -35.55 5.33 -26.59
N ILE A 166 -35.33 5.90 -25.39
CA ILE A 166 -36.43 6.38 -24.53
C ILE A 166 -36.32 7.88 -24.22
N LEU A 167 -35.12 8.48 -24.25
CA LEU A 167 -34.94 9.94 -24.12
C LEU A 167 -34.44 10.56 -25.43
N PRO A 168 -35.07 11.64 -25.93
CA PRO A 168 -34.60 12.36 -27.11
C PRO A 168 -33.15 12.84 -26.96
N SER A 169 -32.40 12.86 -28.06
CA SER A 169 -31.02 13.37 -28.08
C SER A 169 -30.94 14.89 -27.80
N SER A 170 -32.06 15.59 -27.96
CA SER A 170 -32.26 16.97 -27.56
C SER A 170 -33.73 17.29 -27.34
N GLY A 171 -34.02 18.32 -26.56
CA GLY A 171 -35.39 18.74 -26.29
C GLY A 171 -35.46 19.88 -25.28
N ARG A 172 -36.64 20.10 -24.71
CA ARG A 172 -36.84 21.09 -23.65
C ARG A 172 -36.46 20.52 -22.29
N TYR A 173 -35.71 21.27 -21.50
CA TYR A 173 -35.24 20.81 -20.19
C TYR A 173 -36.38 20.70 -19.18
N SER A 174 -37.30 21.66 -19.19
CA SER A 174 -38.55 21.61 -18.40
C SER A 174 -39.37 20.35 -18.65
N GLN A 175 -39.45 19.91 -19.91
CA GLN A 175 -40.15 18.68 -20.30
C GLN A 175 -39.38 17.42 -19.89
N LEU A 176 -38.05 17.44 -20.04
CA LEU A 176 -37.17 16.36 -19.59
C LEU A 176 -37.33 16.08 -18.09
N ILE A 177 -37.41 17.11 -17.23
CA ILE A 177 -37.58 16.92 -15.79
C ILE A 177 -38.85 16.11 -15.51
N VAL A 178 -39.96 16.46 -16.17
CA VAL A 178 -41.25 15.79 -15.96
C VAL A 178 -41.19 14.35 -16.48
N GLU A 179 -40.73 14.15 -17.72
CA GLU A 179 -40.65 12.83 -18.36
C GLU A 179 -39.70 11.90 -17.59
N TYR A 180 -38.56 12.44 -17.13
CA TYR A 180 -37.57 11.68 -16.41
C TYR A 180 -38.07 11.26 -15.01
N THR A 181 -38.61 12.20 -14.24
CA THR A 181 -39.10 11.93 -12.88
C THR A 181 -40.34 11.04 -12.86
N THR A 182 -41.27 11.23 -13.79
CA THR A 182 -42.50 10.43 -13.85
C THR A 182 -42.27 9.04 -14.45
N GLY A 183 -41.42 8.95 -15.48
CA GLY A 183 -41.14 7.72 -16.20
C GLY A 183 -40.23 6.75 -15.43
N PHE A 184 -39.18 7.27 -14.79
CA PHE A 184 -38.10 6.42 -14.30
C PHE A 184 -37.81 6.50 -12.82
N ILE A 185 -38.33 7.48 -12.07
CA ILE A 185 -37.97 7.62 -10.65
C ILE A 185 -39.05 6.98 -9.78
N HIS A 186 -38.60 6.28 -8.73
CA HIS A 186 -39.47 5.73 -7.70
C HIS A 186 -40.38 6.82 -7.11
N PRO A 187 -41.69 6.58 -6.94
CA PRO A 187 -42.66 7.59 -6.51
C PRO A 187 -42.23 8.47 -5.33
N ASP A 188 -41.65 7.87 -4.28
CA ASP A 188 -41.19 8.59 -3.09
C ASP A 188 -40.03 9.57 -3.36
N ASP A 189 -39.17 9.26 -4.34
CA ASP A 189 -37.96 10.04 -4.61
C ASP A 189 -38.21 11.15 -5.64
N ARG A 190 -39.35 11.09 -6.35
CA ARG A 190 -39.71 12.02 -7.45
C ARG A 190 -39.64 13.48 -7.03
N LYS A 191 -40.25 13.82 -5.89
CA LYS A 191 -40.29 15.21 -5.41
C LYS A 191 -38.88 15.74 -5.12
N GLY A 192 -38.01 14.90 -4.56
CA GLY A 192 -36.63 15.27 -4.25
C GLY A 192 -35.81 15.51 -5.51
N VAL A 193 -35.89 14.60 -6.48
CA VAL A 193 -35.14 14.72 -7.74
C VAL A 193 -35.67 15.85 -8.62
N GLU A 194 -36.98 16.03 -8.69
CA GLU A 194 -37.59 17.15 -9.41
C GLU A 194 -37.14 18.50 -8.83
N ALA A 195 -37.17 18.63 -7.50
CA ALA A 195 -36.69 19.84 -6.82
C ALA A 195 -35.20 20.07 -7.06
N PHE A 196 -34.38 19.01 -7.04
CA PHE A 196 -32.94 19.08 -7.30
C PHE A 196 -32.64 19.58 -8.72
N MET A 197 -33.31 19.03 -9.74
CA MET A 197 -33.13 19.45 -11.14
C MET A 197 -33.62 20.90 -11.37
N LYS A 198 -34.77 21.27 -10.80
CA LYS A 198 -35.31 22.64 -10.90
C LYS A 198 -34.41 23.66 -10.22
N LYS A 199 -33.92 23.36 -9.01
CA LYS A 199 -32.94 24.18 -8.29
C LYS A 199 -31.69 24.38 -9.13
N GLY A 200 -31.28 23.36 -9.89
CA GLY A 200 -30.21 23.39 -10.88
C GLY A 200 -30.36 24.50 -11.93
N ALA A 201 -31.56 24.67 -12.46
CA ALA A 201 -31.91 25.62 -13.53
C ALA A 201 -32.29 27.02 -13.04
N GLU A 202 -32.12 27.33 -11.76
CA GLU A 202 -32.24 28.71 -11.28
C GLU A 202 -31.11 29.57 -11.88
N VAL A 203 -31.47 30.68 -12.52
CA VAL A 203 -30.53 31.63 -13.12
C VAL A 203 -29.79 32.38 -12.00
N ARG A 204 -28.45 32.33 -12.03
CA ARG A 204 -27.59 33.00 -11.03
C ARG A 204 -26.74 34.10 -11.65
N SER A 205 -26.07 34.92 -10.83
CA SER A 205 -25.13 35.93 -11.31
C SER A 205 -23.81 35.30 -11.78
N GLN A 206 -23.17 35.92 -12.77
CA GLN A 206 -21.94 35.42 -13.40
C GLN A 206 -20.72 35.34 -12.45
N ASP A 207 -20.77 36.03 -11.31
CA ASP A 207 -19.73 36.04 -10.27
C ASP A 207 -19.75 34.81 -9.33
N GLU A 208 -20.76 33.93 -9.44
CA GLU A 208 -20.80 32.70 -8.63
C GLU A 208 -19.94 31.59 -9.25
N SER A 209 -18.91 31.17 -8.52
CA SER A 209 -18.01 30.08 -8.87
C SER A 209 -18.74 28.76 -9.14
N TYR A 210 -18.12 27.89 -9.95
CA TYR A 210 -18.52 26.51 -10.21
C TYR A 210 -19.07 25.80 -8.95
N THR A 211 -20.29 25.28 -9.06
CA THR A 211 -20.94 24.51 -7.98
C THR A 211 -21.22 23.08 -8.44
N LYS A 212 -20.91 22.12 -7.55
CA LYS A 212 -21.17 20.69 -7.71
C LYS A 212 -22.16 20.25 -6.63
N GLU A 213 -23.31 19.75 -7.03
CA GLU A 213 -24.32 19.19 -6.13
C GLU A 213 -24.63 17.75 -6.55
N ARG A 214 -25.08 16.90 -5.61
CA ARG A 214 -25.42 15.49 -5.89
C ARG A 214 -26.68 15.05 -5.17
N ILE A 215 -27.39 14.08 -5.76
CA ILE A 215 -28.54 13.39 -5.15
C ILE A 215 -28.53 11.90 -5.50
N TYR A 216 -28.98 11.07 -4.56
CA TYR A 216 -29.18 9.63 -4.75
C TYR A 216 -30.67 9.31 -4.81
N TYR A 217 -31.07 8.43 -5.74
CA TYR A 217 -32.48 8.08 -5.92
C TYR A 217 -32.64 6.69 -6.54
N ARG A 218 -33.83 6.11 -6.39
CA ARG A 218 -34.20 4.83 -7.00
C ARG A 218 -34.74 5.03 -8.41
N PHE A 219 -34.07 4.42 -9.37
CA PHE A 219 -34.41 4.39 -10.79
C PHE A 219 -35.09 3.07 -11.17
N LYS A 220 -36.21 3.15 -11.85
CA LYS A 220 -37.05 2.03 -12.27
C LYS A 220 -36.41 1.31 -13.44
N THR A 221 -36.18 0.01 -13.29
CA THR A 221 -35.67 -0.88 -14.33
C THR A 221 -36.73 -1.92 -14.70
N SER A 222 -36.43 -2.80 -15.67
CA SER A 222 -37.33 -3.90 -16.02
C SER A 222 -37.54 -4.91 -14.89
N ASN A 223 -36.61 -4.96 -13.92
CA ASN A 223 -36.56 -5.98 -12.86
C ASN A 223 -36.67 -5.38 -11.44
N GLY A 224 -37.07 -4.12 -11.29
CA GLY A 224 -37.22 -3.48 -9.98
C GLY A 224 -36.67 -2.05 -9.96
N TYR A 225 -35.85 -1.74 -8.96
CA TYR A 225 -35.24 -0.41 -8.79
C TYR A 225 -33.73 -0.50 -8.60
N LEU A 226 -33.00 0.43 -9.20
CA LEU A 226 -31.55 0.58 -9.14
C LEU A 226 -31.22 1.92 -8.47
N TRP A 227 -30.24 1.95 -7.58
CA TRP A 227 -29.77 3.23 -7.02
C TRP A 227 -28.91 3.97 -8.03
N MET A 228 -29.26 5.22 -8.29
CA MET A 228 -28.55 6.12 -9.19
C MET A 228 -28.01 7.31 -8.40
N GLU A 229 -26.86 7.82 -8.84
CA GLU A 229 -26.35 9.13 -8.48
C GLU A 229 -26.61 10.09 -9.65
N MET A 230 -27.11 11.29 -9.34
CA MET A 230 -27.14 12.41 -10.27
C MET A 230 -26.27 13.52 -9.72
N ILE A 231 -25.26 13.89 -10.50
CA ILE A 231 -24.34 14.98 -10.22
C ILE A 231 -24.67 16.13 -11.16
N LEU A 232 -24.84 17.31 -10.58
CA LEU A 232 -25.12 18.54 -11.31
C LEU A 232 -23.92 19.48 -11.18
N PHE A 233 -23.37 19.87 -12.32
CA PHE A 233 -22.34 20.88 -12.45
C PHE A 233 -22.93 22.14 -13.06
N ARG A 234 -22.66 23.30 -12.46
CA ARG A 234 -23.06 24.61 -13.00
C ARG A 234 -21.85 25.40 -13.46
N GLY A 235 -21.95 26.01 -14.63
CA GLY A 235 -20.92 26.90 -15.15
C GLY A 235 -21.48 27.87 -16.19
N TRP A 236 -20.58 28.64 -16.81
CA TRP A 236 -20.91 29.58 -17.88
C TRP A 236 -20.11 29.25 -19.14
N VAL A 237 -20.78 29.18 -20.28
CA VAL A 237 -20.15 28.98 -21.59
C VAL A 237 -20.62 30.10 -22.51
N SER A 238 -19.69 30.89 -23.05
CA SER A 238 -19.98 31.98 -23.98
C SER A 238 -21.05 32.99 -23.48
N GLY A 239 -21.15 33.21 -22.17
CA GLY A 239 -22.09 34.14 -21.55
C GLY A 239 -23.48 33.58 -21.23
N ALA A 240 -23.75 32.31 -21.54
CA ALA A 240 -24.94 31.58 -21.10
C ALA A 240 -24.63 30.64 -19.93
N GLN A 241 -25.60 30.42 -19.04
CA GLN A 241 -25.47 29.51 -17.91
C GLN A 241 -25.74 28.09 -18.41
N THR A 242 -24.74 27.22 -18.27
CA THR A 242 -24.82 25.84 -18.73
C THR A 242 -24.81 24.90 -17.53
N LEU A 243 -25.73 23.93 -17.53
CA LEU A 243 -25.69 22.81 -16.59
C LEU A 243 -25.13 21.58 -17.29
N MET A 244 -24.28 20.85 -16.60
CA MET A 244 -23.91 19.48 -16.98
C MET A 244 -24.47 18.54 -15.92
N LEU A 245 -25.40 17.69 -16.34
CA LEU A 245 -25.98 16.65 -15.51
C LEU A 245 -25.32 15.32 -15.90
N THR A 246 -24.64 14.72 -14.93
CA THR A 246 -24.10 13.37 -15.05
C THR A 246 -24.97 12.44 -14.21
N ILE A 247 -25.52 11.41 -14.84
CA ILE A 247 -26.33 10.38 -14.18
C ILE A 247 -25.60 9.05 -14.34
N ASN A 248 -25.33 8.37 -13.24
CA ASN A 248 -24.59 7.11 -13.19
C ASN A 248 -25.18 6.13 -12.15
N ASN A 249 -24.98 4.83 -12.39
CA ASN A 249 -25.33 3.80 -11.40
C ASN A 249 -24.47 3.97 -10.14
N ALA A 250 -25.11 4.05 -8.97
CA ALA A 250 -24.41 4.23 -7.69
C ALA A 250 -23.52 3.02 -7.34
N ALA A 251 -23.73 1.85 -7.95
CA ALA A 251 -22.86 0.68 -7.82
C ALA A 251 -21.56 0.81 -8.62
N THR A 252 -20.87 1.95 -8.49
CA THR A 252 -19.54 2.21 -9.05
C THR A 252 -18.45 1.54 -8.20
N VAL A 253 -18.61 0.24 -7.91
CA VAL A 253 -17.68 -0.53 -7.07
C VAL A 253 -16.29 -0.59 -7.71
N GLN A 254 -16.17 -0.57 -9.04
CA GLN A 254 -14.86 -0.63 -9.71
C GLN A 254 -14.06 0.69 -9.63
N PHE A 255 -14.73 1.85 -9.67
CA PHE A 255 -14.02 3.15 -9.56
C PHE A 255 -13.66 3.45 -8.10
N GLU A 256 -14.52 3.06 -7.15
CA GLU A 256 -14.19 3.17 -5.73
C GLU A 256 -13.11 2.18 -5.30
N LEU A 257 -13.06 0.98 -5.89
CA LEU A 257 -11.93 0.05 -5.71
C LEU A 257 -10.64 0.64 -6.27
N ASN A 258 -10.68 1.24 -7.46
CA ASN A 258 -9.51 1.89 -8.04
C ASN A 258 -9.08 3.13 -7.22
N ALA A 259 -10.02 3.95 -6.73
CA ALA A 259 -9.72 5.11 -5.90
C ALA A 259 -9.21 4.70 -4.51
N LEU A 260 -9.70 3.59 -3.94
CA LEU A 260 -9.18 3.01 -2.71
C LEU A 260 -7.79 2.41 -2.94
N ASP A 261 -7.55 1.73 -4.06
CA ASP A 261 -6.22 1.24 -4.44
C ASP A 261 -5.23 2.39 -4.64
N GLU A 262 -5.64 3.46 -5.32
CA GLU A 262 -4.84 4.69 -5.47
C GLU A 262 -4.59 5.36 -4.12
N ALA A 263 -5.60 5.51 -3.26
CA ALA A 263 -5.45 6.06 -1.93
C ALA A 263 -4.56 5.20 -1.03
N VAL A 264 -4.61 3.86 -1.16
CA VAL A 264 -3.74 2.93 -0.44
C VAL A 264 -2.30 3.00 -0.97
N ILE A 265 -2.11 3.13 -2.29
CA ILE A 265 -0.81 3.35 -2.90
C ILE A 265 -0.23 4.68 -2.43
N GLN A 266 -1.04 5.75 -2.43
CA GLN A 266 -0.64 7.07 -1.96
C GLN A 266 -0.32 7.04 -0.47
N LYS A 267 -1.15 6.43 0.38
CA LYS A 267 -0.87 6.31 1.81
C LYS A 267 0.35 5.45 2.10
N ARG A 268 0.58 4.39 1.31
CA ARG A 268 1.81 3.58 1.35
C ARG A 268 3.02 4.42 0.96
N GLN A 269 2.90 5.25 -0.07
CA GLN A 269 3.97 6.16 -0.47
C GLN A 269 4.22 7.19 0.63
N GLU A 270 3.21 7.82 1.21
CA GLU A 270 3.34 8.77 2.33
C GLU A 270 4.00 8.12 3.56
N LEU A 271 3.60 6.89 3.89
CA LEU A 271 4.18 6.13 4.99
C LEU A 271 5.63 5.74 4.70
N GLN A 272 5.93 5.32 3.46
CA GLN A 272 7.31 5.06 3.03
C GLN A 272 8.16 6.34 3.09
N HIS A 273 7.65 7.48 2.62
CA HIS A 273 8.34 8.77 2.73
C HIS A 273 8.59 9.11 4.20
N SER A 274 7.59 8.96 5.07
CA SER A 274 7.74 9.19 6.52
C SER A 274 8.83 8.28 7.14
N TYR A 275 8.96 7.03 6.68
CA TYR A 275 10.04 6.14 7.12
C TYR A 275 11.41 6.63 6.66
N TRP A 276 11.53 7.07 5.41
CA TRP A 276 12.78 7.59 4.88
C TRP A 276 13.16 8.92 5.52
N ASP A 277 12.20 9.77 5.84
CA ASP A 277 12.43 11.04 6.57
C ASP A 277 12.97 10.77 7.98
N LEU A 278 12.45 9.75 8.66
CA LEU A 278 12.92 9.33 9.97
C LEU A 278 14.33 8.72 9.92
N ILE A 279 14.63 7.92 8.89
CA ILE A 279 15.98 7.41 8.65
C ILE A 279 16.94 8.57 8.34
N ALA A 280 16.53 9.52 7.50
CA ALA A 280 17.32 10.73 7.19
C ALA A 280 17.54 11.60 8.43
N MET A 281 16.58 11.66 9.35
CA MET A 281 16.74 12.32 10.65
C MET A 281 17.80 11.63 11.50
N PHE A 282 17.78 10.29 11.59
CA PHE A 282 18.81 9.54 12.32
C PHE A 282 20.19 9.71 11.67
N GLN A 283 20.29 9.65 10.35
CA GLN A 283 21.51 9.97 9.61
C GLN A 283 22.03 11.35 9.98
N PHE A 284 21.15 12.37 9.97
CA PHE A 284 21.53 13.73 10.32
C PHE A 284 22.05 13.82 11.75
N VAL A 285 21.41 13.17 12.71
CA VAL A 285 21.87 13.14 14.12
C VAL A 285 23.23 12.46 14.22
N LEU A 286 23.43 11.32 13.54
CA LEU A 286 24.70 10.59 13.51
C LEU A 286 25.82 11.43 12.91
N ASP A 287 25.60 12.04 11.75
CA ASP A 287 26.58 12.91 11.08
C ASP A 287 27.01 14.11 11.96
N ASN A 288 26.18 14.56 12.92
CA ASN A 288 26.51 15.66 13.84
C ASN A 288 27.18 15.20 15.14
N ILE A 289 27.07 13.91 15.50
CA ILE A 289 27.69 13.34 16.70
C ILE A 289 29.03 12.70 16.35
N SER A 290 29.15 12.17 15.14
CA SER A 290 30.27 11.36 14.71
C SER A 290 31.38 12.19 14.02
N PRO A 291 32.67 11.91 14.30
CA PRO A 291 33.80 12.66 13.75
C PRO A 291 34.08 12.40 12.26
N GLU A 292 33.40 11.45 11.61
CA GLU A 292 33.57 11.11 10.19
C GLU A 292 33.07 12.21 9.23
N GLY A 293 32.39 13.23 9.73
CA GLY A 293 32.03 14.43 8.98
C GLY A 293 30.68 14.35 8.25
N LYS A 294 30.20 15.51 7.79
CA LYS A 294 28.90 15.64 7.12
C LYS A 294 28.90 14.91 5.77
N GLY A 295 27.91 14.04 5.54
CA GLY A 295 27.71 13.37 4.25
C GLY A 295 28.33 11.98 4.13
N HIS A 296 29.01 11.48 5.16
CA HIS A 296 29.53 10.11 5.23
C HIS A 296 28.42 9.08 5.00
N SER A 297 27.33 9.19 5.77
CA SER A 297 26.18 8.28 5.66
C SER A 297 25.53 8.29 4.26
N ARG A 298 25.44 9.47 3.62
CA ARG A 298 24.93 9.63 2.24
C ARG A 298 25.84 8.97 1.21
N GLY A 299 27.15 9.14 1.36
CA GLY A 299 28.15 8.49 0.49
C GLY A 299 28.10 6.96 0.57
N VAL A 300 27.92 6.42 1.79
CA VAL A 300 27.77 4.98 2.03
C VAL A 300 26.49 4.44 1.37
N VAL A 301 25.35 5.13 1.50
CA VAL A 301 24.08 4.75 0.86
C VAL A 301 24.22 4.65 -0.66
N HIS A 302 24.77 5.71 -1.28
CA HIS A 302 24.93 5.79 -2.74
C HIS A 302 25.82 4.67 -3.27
N ARG A 303 27.01 4.50 -2.69
CA ARG A 303 28.00 3.52 -3.16
C ARG A 303 27.57 2.09 -2.88
N THR A 304 26.85 1.83 -1.79
CA THR A 304 26.22 0.52 -1.52
C THR A 304 25.28 0.15 -2.67
N GLY A 305 24.41 1.08 -3.11
CA GLY A 305 23.53 0.83 -4.24
C GLY A 305 24.28 0.57 -5.54
N LYS A 306 25.34 1.33 -5.84
CA LYS A 306 26.16 1.12 -7.04
C LYS A 306 26.87 -0.23 -7.04
N LEU A 307 27.40 -0.64 -5.90
CA LEU A 307 28.03 -1.94 -5.72
C LEU A 307 27.02 -3.08 -5.95
N LEU A 308 25.85 -3.01 -5.32
CA LEU A 308 24.80 -4.02 -5.50
C LEU A 308 24.29 -4.10 -6.95
N TRP A 309 24.18 -2.96 -7.63
CA TRP A 309 23.86 -2.93 -9.07
C TRP A 309 24.94 -3.59 -9.92
N ALA A 310 26.21 -3.31 -9.66
CA ALA A 310 27.31 -3.98 -10.36
C ALA A 310 27.34 -5.48 -10.08
N MET A 311 27.06 -5.91 -8.85
CA MET A 311 26.92 -7.33 -8.50
C MET A 311 25.81 -8.00 -9.31
N ARG A 312 24.66 -7.34 -9.45
CA ARG A 312 23.52 -7.83 -10.23
C ARG A 312 23.87 -7.99 -11.72
N GLU A 313 24.63 -7.05 -12.29
CA GLU A 313 25.07 -7.12 -13.70
C GLU A 313 26.08 -8.24 -13.93
N LEU A 314 27.02 -8.44 -12.99
CA LEU A 314 28.10 -9.42 -13.11
C LEU A 314 27.69 -10.85 -12.74
N TYR A 315 26.70 -10.99 -11.84
CA TYR A 315 26.24 -12.27 -11.31
C TYR A 315 24.71 -12.39 -11.40
N PRO A 316 24.13 -12.48 -12.61
CA PRO A 316 22.68 -12.51 -12.79
C PRO A 316 21.99 -13.68 -12.08
N ASP A 317 22.66 -14.84 -11.97
CA ASP A 317 22.13 -16.02 -11.28
C ASP A 317 22.07 -15.87 -9.75
N ALA A 318 22.78 -14.90 -9.20
CA ALA A 318 22.80 -14.56 -7.77
C ALA A 318 22.26 -13.14 -7.51
N ALA A 319 21.51 -12.58 -8.46
CA ALA A 319 21.02 -11.21 -8.39
C ALA A 319 19.96 -11.03 -7.30
N LEU A 320 20.17 -10.03 -6.44
CA LEU A 320 19.13 -9.58 -5.52
C LEU A 320 18.00 -8.88 -6.28
N PRO A 321 16.73 -9.02 -5.85
CA PRO A 321 15.61 -8.21 -6.31
C PRO A 321 15.90 -6.70 -6.21
N VAL A 322 15.29 -5.91 -7.09
CA VAL A 322 15.56 -4.45 -7.13
C VAL A 322 15.12 -3.79 -5.81
N GLU A 323 14.04 -4.29 -5.24
CA GLU A 323 13.45 -3.86 -3.99
C GLU A 323 14.43 -4.06 -2.83
N GLU A 324 15.11 -5.20 -2.77
CA GLU A 324 16.15 -5.49 -1.78
C GLU A 324 17.38 -4.61 -1.97
N ILE A 325 17.80 -4.36 -3.22
CA ILE A 325 18.90 -3.44 -3.51
C ILE A 325 18.57 -2.04 -2.97
N CYS A 326 17.37 -1.53 -3.25
CA CYS A 326 16.91 -0.24 -2.74
C CYS A 326 16.85 -0.20 -1.21
N ALA A 327 16.33 -1.26 -0.58
CA ALA A 327 16.22 -1.36 0.87
C ALA A 327 17.59 -1.39 1.55
N ILE A 328 18.48 -2.32 1.16
CA ILE A 328 19.83 -2.46 1.72
C ILE A 328 20.62 -1.16 1.55
N SER A 329 20.55 -0.53 0.37
CA SER A 329 21.26 0.72 0.10
C SER A 329 20.86 1.82 1.09
N ARG A 330 19.57 1.99 1.35
CA ARG A 330 19.09 3.04 2.26
C ARG A 330 19.32 2.69 3.74
N LEU A 331 19.17 1.42 4.10
CA LEU A 331 19.43 0.93 5.47
C LEU A 331 20.93 0.96 5.81
N ALA A 332 21.82 0.95 4.82
CA ALA A 332 23.27 1.11 5.02
C ALA A 332 23.62 2.38 5.81
N ALA A 333 22.79 3.42 5.74
CA ALA A 333 23.02 4.65 6.47
C ALA A 333 22.94 4.50 8.00
N LEU A 334 22.32 3.42 8.48
CA LEU A 334 22.15 3.14 9.90
C LEU A 334 23.23 2.22 10.46
N HIS A 335 24.22 1.80 9.65
CA HIS A 335 25.27 0.86 10.09
C HIS A 335 25.94 1.29 11.40
N ASP A 336 26.11 2.60 11.57
CA ASP A 336 26.75 3.24 12.71
C ASP A 336 25.78 3.80 13.77
N ILE A 337 24.48 3.45 13.74
CA ILE A 337 23.50 3.99 14.70
C ILE A 337 23.87 3.70 16.16
N GLY A 338 24.59 2.61 16.41
CA GLY A 338 25.09 2.27 17.74
C GLY A 338 26.13 3.26 18.30
N LYS A 339 26.72 4.13 17.49
CA LYS A 339 27.63 5.18 17.99
C LYS A 339 26.93 6.14 18.97
N LEU A 340 25.60 6.23 18.93
CA LEU A 340 24.80 6.99 19.90
C LEU A 340 24.98 6.51 21.34
N THR A 341 25.40 5.27 21.55
CA THR A 341 25.60 4.71 22.89
C THR A 341 27.06 4.76 23.35
N ILE A 342 27.98 5.21 22.48
CA ILE A 342 29.39 5.30 22.78
C ILE A 342 29.68 6.63 23.51
N PRO A 343 30.42 6.62 24.63
CA PRO A 343 30.78 7.84 25.33
C PRO A 343 31.49 8.85 24.42
N ARG A 344 31.08 10.12 24.49
CA ARG A 344 31.61 11.19 23.64
C ARG A 344 33.13 11.34 23.73
N ASP A 345 33.71 11.15 24.92
CA ASP A 345 35.16 11.26 25.14
C ASP A 345 35.95 10.16 24.41
N ILE A 346 35.32 9.01 24.15
CA ILE A 346 35.91 7.92 23.35
C ILE A 346 35.69 8.21 21.86
N LEU A 347 34.48 8.65 21.48
CA LEU A 347 34.12 8.95 20.10
C LEU A 347 34.95 10.09 19.50
N ALA A 348 35.19 11.15 20.28
CA ALA A 348 35.93 12.34 19.86
C ALA A 348 37.39 12.34 20.33
N LYS A 349 37.94 11.20 20.76
CA LYS A 349 39.28 11.13 21.33
C LYS A 349 40.35 11.52 20.30
N PRO A 350 41.23 12.49 20.61
CA PRO A 350 42.38 12.76 19.76
C PRO A 350 43.48 11.69 19.94
N GLY A 351 43.66 10.87 18.90
CA GLY A 351 44.71 9.85 18.83
C GLY A 351 44.20 8.41 18.96
N ALA A 352 45.12 7.48 19.21
CA ALA A 352 44.80 6.05 19.25
C ALA A 352 43.96 5.67 20.49
N LEU A 353 42.95 4.84 20.28
CA LEU A 353 42.18 4.19 21.35
C LEU A 353 43.05 3.12 22.04
N THR A 354 42.98 3.09 23.37
CA THR A 354 43.48 1.98 24.21
C THR A 354 42.70 0.70 23.90
N PRO A 355 43.22 -0.50 24.27
CA PRO A 355 42.50 -1.76 24.07
C PRO A 355 41.09 -1.77 24.69
N GLU A 356 40.92 -1.15 25.85
CA GLU A 356 39.65 -1.04 26.57
C GLU A 356 38.68 -0.10 25.86
N GLU A 357 39.16 1.08 25.44
CA GLU A 357 38.37 2.02 24.65
C GLU A 357 37.99 1.44 23.29
N ARG A 358 38.87 0.64 22.68
CA ARG A 358 38.59 -0.05 21.42
C ARG A 358 37.47 -1.07 21.59
N LYS A 359 37.45 -1.84 22.68
CA LYS A 359 36.33 -2.75 22.99
C LYS A 359 35.01 -2.00 23.15
N LEU A 360 35.03 -0.85 23.82
CA LEU A 360 33.86 0.01 23.94
C LEU A 360 33.41 0.53 22.58
N MET A 361 34.34 1.03 21.76
CA MET A 361 34.04 1.46 20.39
C MET A 361 33.41 0.34 19.56
N GLN A 362 33.98 -0.86 19.58
CA GLN A 362 33.46 -2.02 18.83
C GLN A 362 32.02 -2.40 19.21
N ALA A 363 31.60 -2.08 20.44
CA ALA A 363 30.27 -2.39 20.93
C ALA A 363 29.14 -1.64 20.16
N HIS A 364 29.46 -0.59 19.39
CA HIS A 364 28.48 0.10 18.54
C HIS A 364 27.79 -0.87 17.57
N THR A 365 28.46 -1.94 17.13
CA THR A 365 27.88 -2.95 16.25
C THR A 365 26.70 -3.67 16.93
N THR A 366 26.98 -4.26 18.09
CA THR A 366 25.98 -5.00 18.88
C THR A 366 24.87 -4.09 19.39
N GLN A 367 25.21 -2.91 19.91
CA GLN A 367 24.25 -1.96 20.45
C GLN A 367 23.43 -1.29 19.34
N GLY A 368 24.03 -1.03 18.18
CA GLY A 368 23.33 -0.54 17.00
C GLY A 368 22.29 -1.54 16.49
N ALA A 369 22.63 -2.83 16.47
CA ALA A 369 21.70 -3.89 16.12
C ALA A 369 20.51 -3.98 17.09
N GLU A 370 20.75 -3.84 18.40
CA GLU A 370 19.69 -3.78 19.41
C GLU A 370 18.82 -2.51 19.29
N LEU A 371 19.43 -1.36 19.01
CA LEU A 371 18.70 -0.11 18.79
C LEU A 371 17.81 -0.19 17.55
N ALA A 372 18.32 -0.74 16.45
CA ALA A 372 17.56 -0.90 15.22
C ALA A 372 16.30 -1.76 15.43
N GLN A 373 16.38 -2.79 16.27
CA GLN A 373 15.25 -3.64 16.66
C GLN A 373 14.23 -2.96 17.59
N LYS A 374 14.51 -1.75 18.08
CA LYS A 374 13.57 -0.96 18.88
C LYS A 374 12.84 0.11 18.06
N ILE A 375 13.17 0.26 16.77
CA ILE A 375 12.55 1.24 15.88
C ILE A 375 11.34 0.57 15.22
N PRO A 376 10.09 0.93 15.59
CA PRO A 376 8.89 0.23 15.11
C PRO A 376 8.80 0.18 13.58
N THR A 377 9.18 1.27 12.93
CA THR A 377 9.14 1.42 11.47
C THR A 377 10.08 0.46 10.73
N LEU A 378 11.13 -0.03 11.39
CA LEU A 378 12.05 -1.03 10.85
C LEU A 378 11.60 -2.46 11.20
N THR A 379 10.96 -2.65 12.36
CA THR A 379 10.49 -3.96 12.82
C THR A 379 9.18 -4.42 12.19
N ASP A 380 8.32 -3.49 11.77
CA ASP A 380 7.03 -3.79 11.11
C ASP A 380 7.22 -4.40 9.71
N ASN A 381 8.41 -4.23 9.11
CA ASN A 381 8.81 -4.93 7.90
C ASN A 381 9.87 -6.01 8.24
N PRO A 382 9.50 -7.31 8.20
CA PRO A 382 10.40 -8.40 8.59
C PRO A 382 11.73 -8.43 7.80
N GLU A 383 11.70 -8.11 6.50
CA GLU A 383 12.91 -8.12 5.67
C GLU A 383 13.84 -6.97 6.06
N TRP A 384 13.30 -5.77 6.26
CA TRP A 384 14.08 -4.60 6.65
C TRP A 384 14.69 -4.77 8.03
N SER A 385 13.94 -5.35 8.96
CA SER A 385 14.39 -5.70 10.30
C SER A 385 15.64 -6.61 10.25
N VAL A 386 15.62 -7.63 9.39
CA VAL A 386 16.75 -8.55 9.20
C VAL A 386 17.94 -7.81 8.55
N PHE A 387 17.71 -7.01 7.51
CA PHE A 387 18.80 -6.28 6.84
C PHE A 387 19.47 -5.27 7.76
N VAL A 388 18.70 -4.42 8.45
CA VAL A 388 19.28 -3.39 9.32
C VAL A 388 20.02 -4.01 10.49
N TYR A 389 19.50 -5.08 11.07
CA TYR A 389 20.18 -5.82 12.13
C TYR A 389 21.52 -6.36 11.66
N ASN A 390 21.53 -7.04 10.51
CA ASN A 390 22.72 -7.64 9.95
C ASN A 390 23.76 -6.59 9.58
N ILE A 391 23.33 -5.48 8.96
CA ILE A 391 24.21 -4.36 8.62
C ILE A 391 24.85 -3.79 9.90
N CYS A 392 24.05 -3.42 10.91
CA CYS A 392 24.57 -2.84 12.15
C CYS A 392 25.53 -3.79 12.86
N ARG A 393 25.16 -5.06 12.98
CA ARG A 393 25.94 -6.04 13.75
C ARG A 393 27.21 -6.46 13.03
N PHE A 394 27.16 -6.68 11.71
CA PHE A 394 28.20 -7.45 11.01
C PHE A 394 28.99 -6.68 9.96
N HIS A 395 28.77 -5.38 9.76
CA HIS A 395 29.51 -4.61 8.73
C HIS A 395 31.03 -4.51 8.99
N HIS A 396 31.49 -4.84 10.21
CA HIS A 396 32.90 -4.94 10.56
C HIS A 396 33.42 -6.39 10.63
N GLU A 397 32.61 -7.38 10.25
CA GLU A 397 33.09 -8.73 10.05
C GLU A 397 34.01 -8.79 8.82
N ARG A 398 35.00 -9.68 8.87
CA ARG A 398 35.99 -9.83 7.80
C ARG A 398 35.90 -11.22 7.23
N TYR A 399 36.04 -11.34 5.91
CA TYR A 399 35.89 -12.61 5.20
C TYR A 399 36.88 -13.68 5.67
N ASP A 400 38.00 -13.28 6.31
CA ASP A 400 39.01 -14.14 6.94
C ASP A 400 38.69 -14.55 8.39
N GLY A 401 37.52 -14.18 8.94
CA GLY A 401 37.11 -14.47 10.32
C GLY A 401 37.82 -13.63 11.40
N ARG A 402 38.59 -12.61 11.01
CA ARG A 402 39.32 -11.73 11.96
C ARG A 402 38.59 -10.44 12.29
N GLY A 403 37.32 -10.34 11.88
CA GLY A 403 36.44 -9.22 12.15
C GLY A 403 35.84 -9.26 13.54
N TYR A 404 34.85 -8.40 13.77
CA TYR A 404 34.07 -8.32 15.00
C TYR A 404 32.61 -8.00 14.66
N PRO A 405 31.64 -8.26 15.56
CA PRO A 405 31.77 -8.73 16.95
C PRO A 405 31.88 -10.25 17.13
N ASP A 406 31.43 -11.04 16.16
CA ASP A 406 31.19 -12.48 16.33
C ASP A 406 32.27 -13.34 15.63
N GLY A 407 33.10 -12.74 14.77
CA GLY A 407 34.20 -13.41 14.09
C GLY A 407 33.75 -14.35 12.97
N LEU A 408 32.64 -14.00 12.32
CA LEU A 408 32.07 -14.76 11.21
C LEU A 408 33.04 -14.82 10.02
N ALA A 409 33.10 -15.95 9.33
CA ALA A 409 34.02 -16.15 8.21
C ALA A 409 33.29 -16.48 6.90
N GLY A 410 33.86 -16.03 5.79
CA GLY A 410 33.35 -16.34 4.46
C GLY A 410 31.88 -15.92 4.24
N GLU A 411 31.07 -16.86 3.78
CA GLU A 411 29.63 -16.66 3.48
C GLU A 411 28.73 -16.73 4.73
N GLU A 412 29.28 -16.94 5.94
CA GLU A 412 28.51 -16.78 7.18
C GLU A 412 28.16 -15.31 7.44
N ILE A 413 28.95 -14.39 6.89
CA ILE A 413 28.68 -12.96 6.97
C ILE A 413 27.53 -12.62 6.01
N PRO A 414 26.41 -12.02 6.47
CA PRO A 414 25.31 -11.67 5.59
C PRO A 414 25.77 -10.75 4.45
N LEU A 415 25.30 -11.00 3.22
CA LEU A 415 25.70 -10.26 2.02
C LEU A 415 25.56 -8.74 2.19
N CYS A 416 24.44 -8.28 2.76
CA CYS A 416 24.22 -6.86 3.02
C CYS A 416 25.32 -6.24 3.91
N ALA A 417 25.79 -6.96 4.92
CA ALA A 417 26.85 -6.51 5.80
C ALA A 417 28.22 -6.50 5.10
N GLN A 418 28.53 -7.53 4.30
CA GLN A 418 29.78 -7.56 3.52
C GLN A 418 29.89 -6.40 2.53
N VAL A 419 28.77 -6.07 1.86
CA VAL A 419 28.68 -4.96 0.89
C VAL A 419 28.83 -3.62 1.61
N VAL A 420 28.14 -3.42 2.73
CA VAL A 420 28.27 -2.16 3.49
C VAL A 420 29.66 -2.02 4.08
N GLY A 421 30.27 -3.10 4.57
CA GLY A 421 31.62 -3.08 5.15
C GLY A 421 32.72 -2.64 4.18
N ILE A 422 32.71 -3.14 2.93
CA ILE A 422 33.70 -2.68 1.93
C ILE A 422 33.47 -1.22 1.53
N VAL A 423 32.20 -0.77 1.49
CA VAL A 423 31.85 0.62 1.14
C VAL A 423 32.23 1.58 2.27
N ASP A 424 31.95 1.23 3.52
CA ASP A 424 32.38 1.98 4.70
C ASP A 424 33.92 2.08 4.75
N CYS A 425 34.63 0.97 4.51
CA CYS A 425 36.08 0.97 4.41
C CYS A 425 36.60 1.94 3.33
N TYR A 426 35.98 1.96 2.15
CA TYR A 426 36.35 2.89 1.09
C TYR A 426 36.07 4.36 1.46
N ASP A 427 34.91 4.62 2.05
CA ASP A 427 34.54 5.97 2.48
C ASP A 427 35.48 6.48 3.58
N ALA A 428 35.84 5.62 4.52
CA ALA A 428 36.83 5.88 5.56
C ALA A 428 38.22 6.28 5.04
N LEU A 429 38.64 5.71 3.90
CA LEU A 429 39.94 6.01 3.27
C LEU A 429 39.91 7.32 2.46
N THR A 430 38.76 7.69 1.92
CA THR A 430 38.62 8.79 0.94
C THR A 430 38.03 10.08 1.52
N ASN A 431 37.53 10.07 2.75
CA ASN A 431 37.03 11.26 3.46
C ASN A 431 38.02 11.78 4.52
N ASP A 432 38.00 13.10 4.77
CA ASP A 432 38.87 13.72 5.79
C ASP A 432 38.39 13.23 7.14
N ARG A 433 39.23 12.45 7.82
CA ARG A 433 39.07 12.22 9.25
C ARG A 433 39.99 13.21 9.97
N VAL A 434 39.56 13.65 11.15
CA VAL A 434 40.27 14.61 12.02
C VAL A 434 41.77 14.25 12.23
N TYR A 435 42.18 13.00 11.97
CA TYR A 435 43.51 12.48 12.24
C TYR A 435 44.27 11.88 11.04
N ASN A 436 43.71 11.81 9.81
CA ASN A 436 44.38 11.22 8.64
C ASN A 436 44.16 12.04 7.36
N SER A 437 45.22 12.22 6.56
CA SER A 437 45.13 12.74 5.19
C SER A 437 44.39 11.75 4.30
N ARG A 438 43.41 12.22 3.52
CA ARG A 438 42.67 11.40 2.54
C ARG A 438 43.61 10.69 1.57
N TYR A 439 43.34 9.42 1.31
CA TYR A 439 43.91 8.73 0.16
C TYR A 439 43.17 9.15 -1.11
N SER A 440 43.87 9.16 -2.25
CA SER A 440 43.23 9.31 -3.55
C SER A 440 42.32 8.12 -3.85
N HIS A 441 41.40 8.30 -4.79
CA HIS A 441 40.52 7.22 -5.25
C HIS A 441 41.31 5.96 -5.65
N GLU A 442 42.34 6.12 -6.48
CA GLU A 442 43.15 5.02 -6.99
C GLU A 442 43.91 4.32 -5.86
N GLU A 443 44.45 5.07 -4.90
CA GLU A 443 45.12 4.51 -3.73
C GLU A 443 44.15 3.69 -2.87
N ALA A 444 42.98 4.24 -2.54
CA ALA A 444 41.99 3.56 -1.71
C ALA A 444 41.49 2.26 -2.36
N VAL A 445 41.21 2.28 -3.67
CA VAL A 445 40.84 1.07 -4.42
C VAL A 445 41.97 0.05 -4.39
N ASN A 446 43.22 0.46 -4.64
CA ASN A 446 44.37 -0.45 -4.62
C ASN A 446 44.59 -1.08 -3.23
N MET A 447 44.47 -0.30 -2.16
CA MET A 447 44.60 -0.80 -0.78
C MET A 447 43.55 -1.86 -0.46
N ILE A 448 42.28 -1.62 -0.83
CA ILE A 448 41.19 -2.59 -0.65
C ILE A 448 41.45 -3.85 -1.47
N MET A 449 41.87 -3.72 -2.73
CA MET A 449 42.12 -4.87 -3.60
C MET A 449 43.28 -5.75 -3.11
N ARG A 450 44.28 -5.14 -2.46
CA ARG A 450 45.44 -5.80 -1.83
C ARG A 450 45.17 -6.29 -0.40
N ASP A 451 43.94 -6.16 0.09
CA ASP A 451 43.51 -6.56 1.43
C ASP A 451 44.27 -5.84 2.57
N GLU A 452 44.85 -4.66 2.29
CA GLU A 452 45.60 -3.85 3.28
C GLU A 452 44.68 -3.29 4.38
N CYS A 453 43.39 -3.16 4.09
CA CYS A 453 42.37 -2.66 5.00
C CYS A 453 41.48 -3.77 5.60
N GLY A 454 41.79 -5.03 5.31
CA GLY A 454 40.98 -6.18 5.68
C GLY A 454 40.64 -7.06 4.49
N VAL A 455 40.24 -8.31 4.76
CA VAL A 455 39.93 -9.29 3.72
C VAL A 455 38.44 -9.25 3.43
N PHE A 456 38.08 -8.98 2.17
CA PHE A 456 36.70 -8.97 1.68
C PHE A 456 36.46 -10.14 0.72
N SER A 457 35.19 -10.51 0.53
CA SER A 457 34.81 -11.56 -0.43
C SER A 457 35.38 -11.24 -1.82
N PRO A 458 36.05 -12.19 -2.49
CA PRO A 458 36.56 -11.98 -3.85
C PRO A 458 35.48 -11.53 -4.83
N ARG A 459 34.26 -12.07 -4.68
CA ARG A 459 33.09 -11.70 -5.48
C ARG A 459 32.73 -10.22 -5.32
N ILE A 460 32.70 -9.75 -4.07
CA ILE A 460 32.39 -8.36 -3.75
C ILE A 460 33.51 -7.43 -4.18
N LYS A 461 34.79 -7.79 -3.98
CA LYS A 461 35.93 -7.01 -4.47
C LYS A 461 35.89 -6.79 -5.97
N TYR A 462 35.55 -7.83 -6.74
CA TYR A 462 35.44 -7.73 -8.19
C TYR A 462 34.31 -6.79 -8.62
N SER A 463 33.13 -6.90 -7.99
CA SER A 463 32.02 -5.98 -8.25
C SER A 463 32.29 -4.56 -7.79
N PHE A 464 33.04 -4.39 -6.70
CA PHE A 464 33.49 -3.09 -6.21
C PHE A 464 34.40 -2.41 -7.23
N LEU A 465 35.40 -3.13 -7.75
CA LEU A 465 36.28 -2.60 -8.80
C LEU A 465 35.50 -2.20 -10.06
N ALA A 466 34.50 -2.99 -10.45
CA ALA A 466 33.64 -2.65 -11.59
C ALA A 466 32.77 -1.41 -11.30
N ALA A 467 32.23 -1.29 -10.09
CA ALA A 467 31.42 -0.14 -9.68
C ALA A 467 32.24 1.15 -9.61
N THR A 468 33.48 1.09 -9.12
CA THR A 468 34.37 2.26 -8.97
C THR A 468 34.76 2.90 -10.31
N GLN A 469 34.72 2.15 -11.41
CA GLN A 469 35.04 2.66 -12.74
C GLN A 469 33.89 3.47 -13.38
N LYS A 470 32.68 3.42 -12.81
CA LYS A 470 31.53 4.17 -13.34
C LYS A 470 31.64 5.65 -12.95
N ILE A 471 31.35 6.55 -13.90
CA ILE A 471 31.47 8.02 -13.74
C ILE A 471 30.66 8.53 -12.53
N ASP A 472 29.54 7.89 -12.22
CA ASP A 472 28.63 8.26 -11.14
C ASP A 472 29.06 7.74 -9.75
N TRP A 473 30.17 7.00 -9.64
CA TRP A 473 30.73 6.53 -8.37
C TRP A 473 31.05 7.68 -7.41
N HIS A 474 31.52 8.81 -7.97
CA HIS A 474 31.88 10.01 -7.22
C HIS A 474 30.74 11.03 -7.09
N MET A 475 29.65 10.88 -7.85
CA MET A 475 28.53 11.80 -7.81
C MET A 475 27.57 11.44 -6.68
N VAL A 476 27.84 11.97 -5.47
CA VAL A 476 26.82 12.00 -4.41
C VAL A 476 25.78 13.04 -4.84
N VAL A 477 24.66 12.57 -5.41
CA VAL A 477 23.62 13.47 -5.92
C VAL A 477 22.85 14.04 -4.73
N ASP A 478 22.91 15.36 -4.55
CA ASP A 478 22.04 16.10 -3.63
C ASP A 478 20.61 16.13 -4.21
N ASN A 479 19.83 15.08 -3.94
CA ASN A 479 18.40 15.12 -4.16
C ASN A 479 17.74 15.74 -2.91
N HIS A 480 17.32 17.00 -3.06
CA HIS A 480 16.39 17.69 -2.17
C HIS A 480 14.96 17.21 -2.38
#